data_AF-A0A418ZR69-F1
#
_entry.id   AF-A0A418ZR69-F1
#
_cell.length_a   1.000
_cell.length_b   1.000
_cell.length_c   1.000
_cell.angle_alpha   90.00
_cell.angle_beta   90.00
_cell.angle_gamma   90.00
#
_symmetry.space_group_name_H-M   'P 1'
#
loop_
_entity.id
_entity.type
_entity.pdbx_description
1 polymer ?
#
loop_
_entity_poly.entity_id
_entity_poly.type
_entity_poly.pdbx_seq_one_letter_code
_entity_poly.pdbx_strand_id
1 'polypeptide(L)' 'MEAPRYQGFELDAETALALLDWQIEMGADLPVLDAPLDRFELPARSPAAAPAPEPVSYTPL' A
#
# COMPACT_ATOMS: atom_id res chain seq x y z
N MET A 1 13.17 20.83 15.91
CA MET A 1 13.29 19.36 15.72
C MET A 1 12.29 19.03 14.62
N GLU A 2 12.71 18.37 13.55
CA GLU A 2 11.82 18.11 12.40
C GLU A 2 10.80 17.03 12.77
N ALA A 3 9.55 17.20 12.32
CA ALA A 3 8.49 16.23 12.58
C ALA A 3 8.75 14.92 11.80
N PRO A 4 8.49 13.74 12.39
CA PRO A 4 8.64 12.47 11.69
C PRO A 4 7.75 12.41 10.44
N ARG A 5 8.31 11.88 9.34
CA ARG A 5 7.63 11.77 8.04
C ARG A 5 7.65 10.33 7.52
N TYR A 6 6.54 9.90 6.96
CA TYR A 6 6.39 8.64 6.23
C TYR A 6 6.03 8.93 4.77
N GLN A 7 6.86 8.49 3.81
CA GLN A 7 6.65 8.70 2.37
C GLN A 7 6.39 10.19 1.99
N GLY A 8 6.96 11.13 2.73
CA GLY A 8 6.79 12.58 2.53
C GLY A 8 5.65 13.23 3.31
N PHE A 9 4.74 12.45 3.91
CA PHE A 9 3.66 12.93 4.77
C PHE A 9 4.11 13.01 6.22
N GLU A 10 3.68 14.03 6.95
CA GLU A 10 3.90 14.08 8.40
C GLU A 10 3.06 12.99 9.08
N LEU A 11 3.70 12.23 9.95
CA LEU A 11 3.08 11.15 10.69
C LEU A 11 3.59 11.20 12.13
N ASP A 12 2.83 11.85 13.00
CA ASP A 12 3.14 11.91 14.41
C ASP A 12 2.94 10.54 15.10
N ALA A 13 3.44 10.42 16.33
CA ALA A 13 3.43 9.17 17.07
C ALA A 13 2.02 8.71 17.48
N GLU A 14 1.11 9.63 17.78
CA GLU A 14 -0.26 9.30 18.20
C GLU A 14 -1.06 8.76 17.02
N THR A 15 -0.98 9.45 15.88
CA THR A 15 -1.57 9.02 14.61
C THR A 15 -0.98 7.68 14.18
N ALA A 16 0.33 7.48 14.29
CA ALA A 16 0.98 6.21 13.97
C ALA A 16 0.46 5.07 14.85
N LEU A 17 0.32 5.29 16.15
CA LEU A 17 -0.19 4.29 17.09
C LEU A 17 -1.64 3.93 16.79
N ALA A 18 -2.51 4.92 16.55
CA ALA A 18 -3.91 4.68 16.21
C ALA A 18 -4.09 3.84 14.94
N LEU A 19 -3.22 4.03 13.93
CA LEU A 19 -3.22 3.21 12.72
C LEU A 19 -2.81 1.75 12.98
N LEU A 20 -1.89 1.51 13.92
CA LEU A 20 -1.49 0.15 14.31
C LEU A 20 -2.60 -0.55 15.08
N ASP A 21 -3.26 0.15 16.00
CA ASP A 21 -4.40 -0.40 16.75
C ASP A 21 -5.54 -0.79 15.79
N TRP A 22 -5.85 0.08 14.84
CA TRP A 22 -6.84 -0.23 13.79
C TRP A 22 -6.45 -1.45 12.95
N GLN A 23 -5.16 -1.64 12.64
CA GLN A 23 -4.71 -2.83 11.90
C GLN A 23 -4.97 -4.13 12.66
N ILE A 24 -4.78 -4.12 13.98
CA ILE A 24 -5.09 -5.25 14.86
C ILE A 24 -6.60 -5.52 14.86
N GLU A 25 -7.43 -4.48 14.97
CA GLU A 25 -8.89 -4.62 14.90
C GLU A 25 -9.37 -5.25 13.58
N MET A 26 -8.66 -4.99 12.49
CA MET A 26 -8.92 -5.57 11.17
C MET A 26 -8.34 -6.98 10.99
N GLY A 27 -7.63 -7.52 12.00
CA GLY A 27 -7.03 -8.85 11.97
C GLY A 27 -5.72 -8.94 11.18
N ALA A 28 -5.02 -7.82 10.97
CA ALA A 28 -3.73 -7.80 10.28
C ALA A 28 -2.59 -8.46 11.09
N ASP A 29 -2.86 -8.81 12.35
CA ASP A 29 -2.00 -9.59 13.24
C ASP A 29 -2.23 -11.12 13.12
N LEU A 30 -3.26 -11.53 12.40
CA LEU A 30 -3.58 -12.94 12.21
C LEU A 30 -2.92 -13.52 10.94
N PRO A 31 -2.48 -14.78 10.96
CA PRO A 31 -2.08 -15.48 9.75
C PRO A 31 -3.24 -15.56 8.76
N VAL A 32 -3.08 -14.94 7.59
CA VAL A 32 -4.07 -14.96 6.50
C VAL A 32 -3.73 -15.95 5.38
N LEU A 33 -2.55 -16.57 5.41
CA LEU A 33 -2.05 -17.48 4.37
C LEU A 33 -1.82 -18.89 4.90
N ASP A 34 -1.99 -19.89 4.03
CA ASP A 34 -1.77 -21.31 4.35
C ASP A 34 -0.29 -21.65 4.62
N ALA A 35 0.63 -20.80 4.14
CA ALA A 35 2.08 -20.97 4.30
C ALA A 35 2.74 -19.68 4.79
N PRO A 36 3.88 -19.76 5.52
CA PRO A 36 4.64 -18.58 5.92
C PRO A 36 5.08 -17.75 4.71
N LEU A 37 4.94 -16.43 4.80
CA LEU A 37 5.42 -15.48 3.78
C LEU A 37 6.71 -14.80 4.26
N ASP A 38 7.79 -14.92 3.49
CA ASP A 38 9.01 -14.14 3.71
C ASP A 38 8.85 -12.74 3.09
N ARG A 39 8.54 -11.75 3.93
CA ARG A 39 8.38 -10.34 3.55
C ARG A 39 9.68 -9.64 3.12
N PHE A 40 10.84 -10.27 3.32
CA PHE A 40 12.14 -9.76 2.85
C PHE A 40 12.58 -10.39 1.54
N GLU A 41 11.89 -11.44 1.11
CA GLU A 41 12.05 -11.99 -0.23
C GLU A 41 11.49 -10.95 -1.21
N LEU A 42 12.39 -10.16 -1.81
CA LEU A 42 12.04 -9.17 -2.81
C LEU A 42 11.87 -9.88 -4.16
N PRO A 43 10.64 -10.03 -4.69
CA PRO A 43 10.49 -10.47 -6.06
C PRO A 43 11.15 -9.46 -7.00
N ALA A 44 11.72 -9.96 -8.10
CA ALA A 44 12.19 -9.07 -9.16
C ALA A 44 11.06 -8.13 -9.55
N ARG A 45 11.31 -6.81 -9.51
CA ARG A 45 10.30 -5.80 -9.86
C ARG A 45 9.80 -6.10 -11.27
N SER A 46 8.55 -6.53 -11.37
CA SER A 46 7.91 -6.71 -12.68
C SER A 46 7.99 -5.39 -13.44
N PRO A 47 8.36 -5.41 -14.73
CA PRO A 47 8.38 -4.21 -15.54
C PRO A 47 6.98 -3.59 -15.52
N ALA A 48 6.94 -2.26 -15.40
CA ALA A 48 5.68 -1.52 -15.43
C ALA A 48 4.93 -1.86 -16.72
N ALA A 49 3.64 -2.17 -16.60
CA ALA A 49 2.80 -2.40 -17.76
C ALA A 49 2.75 -1.15 -18.63
N ALA A 50 2.84 -1.33 -19.95
CA ALA A 50 2.67 -0.24 -20.90
C ALA A 50 1.28 0.40 -20.71
N PRO A 51 1.14 1.73 -20.88
CA PRO A 51 -0.14 2.40 -20.75
C PRO A 51 -1.16 1.80 -21.74
N ALA A 52 -2.38 1.58 -21.26
CA ALA A 52 -3.48 1.10 -22.10
C ALA A 52 -3.85 2.17 -23.15
N PRO A 53 -4.25 1.77 -24.37
CA PRO A 53 -4.72 2.72 -25.37
C PRO A 53 -5.97 3.44 -24.88
N GLU A 54 -6.02 4.76 -25.06
CA GLU A 54 -7.16 5.58 -24.69
C GLU A 54 -8.42 5.18 -25.49
N PRO A 55 -9.61 5.11 -24.87
CA PRO A 55 -10.83 4.78 -25.58
C PRO A 55 -11.17 5.89 -26.57
N VAL A 56 -11.31 5.53 -27.85
CA VAL A 56 -11.88 6.42 -28.87
C VAL A 56 -13.34 6.71 -28.52
N SER A 57 -13.62 7.95 -28.14
CA SER A 57 -14.97 8.44 -27.89
C SER A 57 -15.71 8.57 -29.23
N TYR A 58 -16.80 7.80 -29.39
CA TYR A 58 -17.74 8.00 -30.48
C TYR A 58 -18.71 9.12 -30.11
N THR A 59 -18.69 10.23 -30.85
CA THR A 59 -19.73 11.25 -30.82
C THR A 59 -20.81 10.89 -31.84
N PRO A 60 -22.04 10.54 -31.43
CA PRO A 60 -23.15 10.43 -32.36
C PRO A 60 -23.58 11.82 -32.85
N LEU A 61 -23.90 11.91 -34.14
CA LEU A 61 -24.46 13.08 -34.83
C LEU A 61 -25.88 13.40 -34.39
#